data_AF-A0A4U0RI36-F1
#
_entry.id   AF-A0A4U0RI36-F1
#
_cell.length_a   1.000
_cell.length_b   1.000
_cell.length_c   1.000
_cell.angle_alpha   90.00
_cell.angle_beta   90.00
_cell.angle_gamma   90.00
#
_symmetry.space_group_name_H-M   'P 1'
#
loop_
_entity.id
_entity.type
_entity.pdbx_description
1 polymer ?
#
loop_
_entity_poly.entity_id
_entity_poly.type
_entity_poly.pdbx_seq_one_letter_code
_entity_poly.pdbx_strand_id
1 'polypeptide(L)'
;MEEIVTYVEMTALSELRASPPANGVTLERVDGTSPLIRSVQARIGEPYAWASASRSDDDWAEWLSHPLRQYWFIKYETEIAGIADFELQPGGEVEITTFGLLPEYVGRGLGGYALTLVVRQAWEVEPVGAESVWRIWLHTSTLDHPNALANYERRGFRPFRTRVKQREDRRCRTWDESAGLPVFDSGDPTFAERADEHKAFRVLPDDL
;
A
#
# COMPACT_ATOMS: atom_id res chain seq x y z
N MET A 1 11.53 -18.19 -0.09
CA MET A 1 10.10 -18.30 -0.48
C MET A 1 9.84 -17.20 -1.48
N GLU A 2 9.15 -17.53 -2.56
CA GLU A 2 8.82 -16.59 -3.63
C GLU A 2 7.59 -15.76 -3.26
N GLU A 3 7.67 -14.44 -3.42
CA GLU A 3 6.54 -13.52 -3.27
C GLU A 3 6.08 -13.07 -4.66
N ILE A 4 4.82 -13.33 -5.01
CA ILE A 4 4.26 -12.86 -6.28
C ILE A 4 3.47 -11.60 -6.01
N VAL A 5 3.87 -10.48 -6.61
CA VAL A 5 3.18 -9.20 -6.56
C VAL A 5 2.32 -9.05 -7.82
N THR A 6 1.02 -8.88 -7.63
CA THR A 6 0.03 -8.63 -8.68
C THR A 6 -0.41 -7.19 -8.63
N TYR A 7 -0.29 -6.50 -9.76
CA TYR A 7 -0.77 -5.13 -9.95
C TYR A 7 -2.11 -5.20 -10.67
N VAL A 8 -3.09 -4.48 -10.14
CA VAL A 8 -4.45 -4.44 -10.67
C VAL A 8 -4.86 -2.99 -10.93
N GLU A 9 -5.65 -2.78 -11.97
CA GLU A 9 -6.11 -1.45 -12.38
C GLU A 9 -7.62 -1.42 -12.66
N MET A 10 -8.18 -0.22 -12.61
CA MET A 10 -9.50 0.17 -13.06
C MET A 10 -9.38 1.46 -13.86
N THR A 11 -9.90 1.48 -15.08
CA THR A 11 -9.72 2.58 -16.05
C THR A 11 -10.98 3.40 -16.28
N ALA A 12 -12.11 3.01 -15.69
CA ALA A 12 -13.31 3.83 -15.64
C ALA A 12 -14.15 3.48 -14.41
N LEU A 13 -14.80 4.48 -13.80
CA LEU A 13 -15.72 4.27 -12.68
C LEU A 13 -16.87 3.30 -13.02
N SER A 14 -17.29 3.23 -14.29
CA SER A 14 -18.31 2.27 -14.75
C SER A 14 -17.89 0.80 -14.64
N GLU A 15 -16.58 0.52 -14.49
CA GLU A 15 -16.06 -0.83 -14.25
C GLU A 15 -16.26 -1.28 -12.79
N LEU A 16 -16.51 -0.33 -11.86
CA LEU A 16 -16.74 -0.63 -10.45
C LEU A 16 -17.99 -1.48 -10.29
N ARG A 17 -17.77 -2.73 -9.92
CA ARG A 17 -18.82 -3.63 -9.43
C ARG A 17 -18.97 -3.33 -7.94
N ALA A 18 -19.92 -2.51 -7.53
CA ALA A 18 -20.10 -2.18 -6.12
C ALA A 18 -20.51 -3.40 -5.29
N SER A 19 -19.97 -3.52 -4.06
CA SER A 19 -20.52 -4.43 -3.06
C SER A 19 -21.83 -3.88 -2.49
N PRO A 20 -22.78 -4.73 -2.05
CA PRO A 20 -23.92 -4.27 -1.26
C PRO A 20 -23.47 -3.42 -0.06
N PRO A 21 -24.21 -2.35 0.29
CA PRO A 21 -23.92 -1.54 1.46
C PRO A 21 -23.85 -2.38 2.74
N ALA A 22 -22.80 -2.14 3.53
CA ALA A 22 -22.70 -2.62 4.90
C ALA A 22 -23.01 -1.45 5.84
N ASN A 23 -24.08 -1.57 6.62
CA ASN A 23 -24.49 -0.54 7.58
C ASN A 23 -23.33 -0.23 8.54
N GLY A 24 -23.21 1.05 8.91
CA GLY A 24 -22.17 1.54 9.80
C GLY A 24 -20.81 1.75 9.13
N VAL A 25 -20.58 1.28 7.90
CA VAL A 25 -19.30 1.50 7.22
C VAL A 25 -19.28 2.85 6.50
N THR A 26 -18.34 3.71 6.87
CA THR A 26 -18.14 5.01 6.23
C THR A 26 -16.66 5.28 5.97
N LEU A 27 -16.38 6.30 5.16
CA LEU A 27 -15.04 6.81 4.88
C LEU A 27 -14.91 8.20 5.50
N GLU A 28 -13.85 8.44 6.25
CA GLU A 28 -13.57 9.72 6.91
C GLU A 28 -12.19 10.21 6.46
N ARG A 29 -12.10 11.40 5.87
CA ARG A 29 -10.81 11.98 5.47
C ARG A 29 -10.01 12.40 6.70
N VAL A 30 -8.71 12.12 6.68
CA VAL A 30 -7.80 12.36 7.81
C VAL A 30 -6.64 13.20 7.35
N ASP A 31 -6.22 14.11 8.22
CA ASP A 31 -5.01 14.90 8.02
C ASP A 31 -3.75 14.03 8.18
N GLY A 32 -2.75 14.23 7.30
CA GLY A 32 -1.50 13.46 7.31
C GLY A 32 -0.67 13.57 8.61
N THR A 33 -0.94 14.59 9.43
CA THR A 33 -0.31 14.76 10.75
C THR A 33 -0.94 13.90 11.85
N SER A 34 -2.04 13.19 11.56
CA SER A 34 -2.72 12.34 12.54
C SER A 34 -1.81 11.20 13.01
N PRO A 35 -1.51 11.10 14.31
CA PRO A 35 -0.64 10.04 14.84
C PRO A 35 -1.26 8.65 14.71
N LEU A 36 -2.58 8.57 14.47
CA LEU A 36 -3.32 7.32 14.32
C LEU A 36 -3.04 6.62 12.97
N ILE A 37 -2.60 7.34 11.95
CA ILE A 37 -2.28 6.75 10.64
C ILE A 37 -1.22 5.65 10.80
N ARG A 38 -0.11 5.99 11.46
CA ARG A 38 1.00 5.06 11.72
C ARG A 38 0.54 3.82 12.49
N SER A 39 -0.18 4.00 13.59
CA SER A 39 -0.58 2.89 14.45
C SER A 39 -1.58 1.95 13.77
N VAL A 40 -2.53 2.49 13.00
CA VAL A 40 -3.50 1.69 12.26
C VAL A 40 -2.83 0.92 11.12
N GLN A 41 -1.99 1.56 10.31
CA GLN A 41 -1.28 0.89 9.21
C GLN A 41 -0.32 -0.20 9.71
N ALA A 42 0.38 0.04 10.82
CA ALA A 42 1.26 -0.97 11.40
C ALA A 42 0.47 -2.19 11.88
N ARG A 43 -0.67 -1.98 12.56
CA ARG A 43 -1.53 -3.08 13.04
C ARG A 43 -2.18 -3.88 11.91
N ILE A 44 -2.58 -3.23 10.82
CA ILE A 44 -3.11 -3.91 9.64
C ILE A 44 -2.03 -4.76 8.98
N GLY A 45 -0.82 -4.21 8.86
CA GLY A 45 0.27 -4.82 8.12
C GLY A 45 1.10 -5.87 8.87
N GLU A 46 1.04 -5.87 10.21
CA GLU A 46 1.84 -6.78 11.05
C GLU A 46 1.62 -8.27 10.73
N PRO A 47 0.39 -8.79 10.55
CA PRO A 47 0.16 -10.19 10.16
C PRO A 47 0.75 -10.57 8.79
N TYR A 48 0.99 -9.59 7.92
CA TYR A 48 1.46 -9.76 6.54
C TYR A 48 2.90 -9.27 6.33
N ALA A 49 3.59 -8.91 7.43
CA ALA A 49 4.94 -8.37 7.41
C ALA A 49 5.13 -7.16 6.48
N TRP A 50 4.12 -6.28 6.40
CA TRP A 50 4.22 -5.04 5.64
C TRP A 50 5.34 -4.15 6.19
N ALA A 51 5.94 -3.35 5.31
CA ALA A 51 6.94 -2.37 5.71
C ALA A 51 6.39 -1.41 6.78
N SER A 52 5.11 -1.03 6.73
CA SER A 52 4.46 -0.20 7.76
C SER A 52 4.60 -0.76 9.18
N ALA A 53 4.67 -2.08 9.36
CA ALA A 53 4.84 -2.69 10.67
C ALA A 53 6.27 -2.56 11.23
N SER A 54 7.26 -2.26 10.40
CA SER A 54 8.68 -2.21 10.77
C SER A 54 9.44 -0.95 10.32
N ARG A 55 8.76 0.01 9.69
CA ARG A 55 9.29 1.33 9.33
C ARG A 55 9.89 2.05 10.54
N SER A 56 11.05 2.67 10.34
CA SER A 56 11.67 3.55 11.33
C SER A 56 10.89 4.86 11.48
N ASP A 57 11.24 5.67 12.49
CA ASP A 57 10.61 6.98 12.68
C ASP A 57 10.88 7.92 11.50
N ASP A 58 12.10 7.88 10.94
CA ASP A 58 12.48 8.68 9.78
C ASP A 58 11.71 8.23 8.52
N ASP A 59 11.57 6.93 8.28
CA ASP A 59 10.77 6.40 7.16
C ASP A 59 9.30 6.80 7.29
N TRP A 60 8.78 6.86 8.53
CA TRP A 60 7.42 7.33 8.78
C TRP A 60 7.28 8.84 8.54
N ALA A 61 8.26 9.64 8.93
CA ALA A 61 8.28 11.06 8.67
C ALA A 61 8.33 11.35 7.15
N GLU A 62 9.16 10.63 6.41
CA GLU A 62 9.19 10.70 4.95
C GLU A 62 7.85 10.26 4.35
N TRP A 63 7.32 9.11 4.77
CA TRP A 63 6.03 8.60 4.29
C TRP A 63 4.87 9.59 4.50
N LEU A 64 4.78 10.24 5.66
CA LEU A 64 3.70 11.15 6.02
C LEU A 64 3.88 12.56 5.44
N SER A 65 5.10 12.95 5.09
CA SER A 65 5.39 14.26 4.48
C SER A 65 5.13 14.32 2.97
N HIS A 66 4.83 13.19 2.32
CA HIS A 66 4.61 13.14 0.88
C HIS A 66 3.38 13.99 0.47
N PRO A 67 3.56 15.08 -0.30
CA PRO A 67 2.51 16.09 -0.50
C PRO A 67 1.33 15.61 -1.35
N LEU A 68 1.53 14.56 -2.16
CA LEU A 68 0.49 13.97 -2.99
C LEU A 68 -0.21 12.79 -2.32
N ARG A 69 0.12 12.50 -1.06
CA ARG A 69 -0.51 11.41 -0.31
C ARG A 69 -1.71 11.93 0.48
N GLN A 70 -2.79 11.17 0.44
CA GLN A 70 -4.03 11.48 1.13
C GLN A 70 -4.51 10.25 1.92
N TYR A 71 -5.15 10.47 3.07
CA TYR A 71 -5.49 9.43 4.03
C TYR A 71 -6.97 9.43 4.39
N TRP A 72 -7.54 8.24 4.54
CA TRP A 72 -8.90 8.05 5.01
C TRP A 72 -8.98 6.91 6.02
N PHE A 73 -9.70 7.14 7.12
CA PHE A 73 -10.13 6.05 7.97
C PHE A 73 -11.38 5.39 7.39
N ILE A 74 -11.37 4.06 7.39
CA ILE A 74 -12.56 3.25 7.23
C ILE A 74 -13.16 3.14 8.61
N LYS A 75 -14.39 3.64 8.78
CA LYS A 75 -15.12 3.58 10.05
C LYS A 75 -16.08 2.41 10.05
N TYR A 76 -16.34 1.83 11.21
CA TYR A 76 -17.49 0.98 11.45
C TYR A 76 -18.21 1.52 12.68
N GLU A 77 -19.43 1.99 12.49
CA GLU A 77 -20.14 2.85 13.44
C GLU A 77 -19.29 4.08 13.78
N THR A 78 -18.81 4.19 15.02
CA THR A 78 -17.96 5.31 15.48
C THR A 78 -16.48 4.95 15.58
N GLU A 79 -16.12 3.68 15.40
CA GLU A 79 -14.76 3.17 15.61
C GLU A 79 -13.96 3.14 14.30
N ILE A 80 -12.63 3.25 14.40
CA ILE A 80 -11.74 3.04 13.25
C ILE A 80 -11.67 1.54 13.00
N ALA A 81 -12.15 1.12 11.82
CA ALA A 81 -12.12 -0.26 11.38
C ALA A 81 -10.96 -0.55 10.43
N GLY A 82 -10.37 0.47 9.81
CA GLY A 82 -9.28 0.33 8.86
C GLY A 82 -8.79 1.66 8.31
N ILE A 83 -7.98 1.59 7.27
CA ILE A 83 -7.42 2.77 6.59
C ILE A 83 -7.30 2.53 5.09
N ALA A 84 -7.36 3.61 4.33
CA ALA A 84 -6.94 3.67 2.94
C ALA A 84 -6.06 4.91 2.71
N ASP A 85 -5.00 4.72 1.93
CA ASP A 85 -4.10 5.78 1.50
C ASP A 85 -4.12 5.87 -0.02
N PHE A 86 -4.14 7.09 -0.54
CA PHE A 86 -3.96 7.36 -1.97
C PHE A 86 -2.68 8.13 -2.20
N GLU A 87 -1.98 7.81 -3.28
CA GLU A 87 -0.94 8.65 -3.84
C GLU A 87 -1.38 9.13 -5.22
N LEU A 88 -1.54 10.44 -5.36
CA LEU A 88 -1.87 11.06 -6.63
C LEU A 88 -0.63 11.12 -7.51
N GLN A 89 -0.75 10.64 -8.74
CA GLN A 89 0.33 10.66 -9.70
C GLN A 89 0.09 11.78 -10.73
N PRO A 90 1.14 12.52 -11.12
CA PRO A 90 1.07 13.45 -12.24
C PRO A 90 0.52 12.76 -13.49
N GLY A 91 -0.44 13.39 -14.16
CA GLY A 91 -1.09 12.84 -15.35
C GLY A 91 -2.40 12.11 -15.08
N GLY A 92 -2.97 12.20 -13.88
CA GLY A 92 -4.35 11.77 -13.60
C GLY A 92 -4.51 10.30 -13.20
N GLU A 93 -3.46 9.69 -12.64
CA GLU A 93 -3.58 8.37 -12.02
C GLU A 93 -3.61 8.47 -10.49
N VAL A 94 -4.24 7.49 -9.85
CA VAL A 94 -4.28 7.36 -8.40
C VAL A 94 -3.83 5.95 -8.02
N GLU A 95 -2.78 5.87 -7.19
CA GLU A 95 -2.39 4.61 -6.56
C GLU A 95 -3.09 4.50 -5.19
N ILE A 96 -3.79 3.40 -4.94
CA ILE A 96 -4.20 3.02 -3.58
C ILE A 96 -3.02 2.31 -2.94
N THR A 97 -2.17 3.05 -2.22
CA THR A 97 -0.92 2.55 -1.64
C THR A 97 -1.14 1.71 -0.39
N THR A 98 -2.24 1.97 0.33
CA THR A 98 -2.67 1.18 1.48
C THR A 98 -4.17 0.96 1.41
N PHE A 99 -4.61 -0.27 1.64
CA PHE A 99 -6.01 -0.58 1.93
C PHE A 99 -6.07 -1.78 2.86
N GLY A 100 -6.71 -1.62 4.02
CA GLY A 100 -6.92 -2.76 4.90
C GLY A 100 -7.80 -2.46 6.09
N LEU A 101 -8.23 -3.54 6.74
CA LEU A 101 -9.01 -3.51 7.97
C LEU A 101 -8.14 -4.01 9.12
N LEU A 102 -8.36 -3.43 10.29
CA LEU A 102 -7.75 -3.93 11.52
C LEU A 102 -8.18 -5.39 11.77
N PRO A 103 -7.31 -6.22 12.37
CA PRO A 103 -7.56 -7.66 12.51
C PRO A 103 -8.92 -8.01 13.11
N GLU A 104 -9.39 -7.24 14.10
CA GLU A 104 -10.68 -7.44 14.76
C GLU A 104 -11.89 -7.25 13.84
N TYR A 105 -11.76 -6.55 12.71
CA TYR A 105 -12.83 -6.31 11.72
C TYR A 105 -12.76 -7.24 10.50
N VAL A 106 -11.68 -8.02 10.36
CA VAL A 106 -11.54 -9.01 9.30
C VAL A 106 -12.56 -10.14 9.49
N GLY A 107 -13.08 -10.69 8.39
CA GLY A 107 -14.07 -11.77 8.43
C GLY A 107 -15.52 -11.33 8.71
N ARG A 108 -15.77 -10.05 8.96
CA ARG A 108 -17.13 -9.50 9.24
C ARG A 108 -17.91 -9.05 8.00
N GLY A 109 -17.40 -9.32 6.80
CA GLY A 109 -18.04 -8.92 5.53
C GLY A 109 -17.89 -7.43 5.16
N LEU A 110 -17.12 -6.64 5.92
CA LEU A 110 -16.98 -5.19 5.70
C LEU A 110 -16.10 -4.83 4.49
N GLY A 111 -15.11 -5.66 4.18
CA GLY A 111 -14.05 -5.33 3.20
C GLY A 111 -14.54 -5.07 1.77
N GLY A 112 -15.63 -5.69 1.34
CA GLY A 112 -16.20 -5.47 0.01
C GLY A 112 -16.80 -4.07 -0.13
N TYR A 113 -17.59 -3.65 0.85
CA TYR A 113 -18.21 -2.33 0.83
C TYR A 113 -17.21 -1.22 1.18
N ALA A 114 -16.28 -1.47 2.11
CA ALA A 114 -15.17 -0.56 2.38
C ALA A 114 -14.36 -0.28 1.11
N LEU A 115 -13.96 -1.30 0.35
CA LEU A 115 -13.26 -1.11 -0.93
C LEU A 115 -14.13 -0.35 -1.94
N THR A 116 -15.45 -0.56 -1.95
CA THR A 116 -16.36 0.19 -2.83
C THR A 116 -16.32 1.69 -2.51
N LEU A 117 -16.33 2.07 -1.24
CA LEU A 117 -16.24 3.47 -0.81
C LEU A 117 -14.87 4.06 -1.16
N VAL A 118 -13.80 3.31 -0.91
CA VAL A 118 -12.42 3.71 -1.21
C VAL A 118 -12.24 3.99 -2.71
N VAL A 119 -12.72 3.11 -3.58
CA VAL A 119 -12.61 3.29 -5.04
C VAL A 119 -13.41 4.49 -5.52
N ARG A 120 -14.63 4.69 -5.01
CA ARG A 120 -15.42 5.89 -5.33
C ARG A 120 -14.68 7.16 -4.95
N GLN A 121 -14.14 7.19 -3.73
CA GLN A 121 -13.38 8.35 -3.26
C GLN A 121 -12.13 8.61 -4.11
N ALA A 122 -11.42 7.56 -4.54
CA ALA A 122 -10.25 7.68 -5.40
C ALA A 122 -10.59 8.18 -6.83
N TRP A 123 -11.82 7.98 -7.33
CA TRP A 123 -12.28 8.63 -8.57
C TRP A 123 -12.69 10.10 -8.36
N GLU A 124 -12.97 10.51 -7.13
CA GLU A 124 -13.44 11.86 -6.78
C GLU A 124 -12.32 12.81 -6.33
N VAL A 125 -11.08 12.34 -6.22
CA VAL A 125 -9.94 13.21 -5.89
C VAL A 125 -9.64 14.19 -7.02
N GLU A 126 -9.15 15.37 -6.65
CA GLU A 126 -8.61 16.32 -7.61
C GLU A 126 -7.33 15.75 -8.24
N PRO A 127 -7.28 15.54 -9.57
CA PRO A 127 -6.09 15.00 -10.23
C PRO A 127 -4.94 16.02 -10.26
N VAL A 128 -3.71 15.52 -10.30
CA VAL A 128 -2.51 16.35 -10.45
C VAL A 128 -2.10 16.39 -11.92
N GLY A 129 -2.14 17.58 -12.53
CA GLY A 129 -1.68 17.77 -13.91
C GLY A 129 -2.51 17.07 -14.97
N ALA A 130 -3.81 16.84 -14.72
CA ALA A 130 -4.76 16.30 -15.68
C ALA A 130 -6.17 16.90 -15.44
N GLU A 131 -7.06 16.77 -16.42
CA GLU A 131 -8.45 17.24 -16.30
C GLU A 131 -9.32 16.32 -15.44
N SER A 132 -9.01 15.03 -15.40
CA SER A 132 -9.74 14.03 -14.62
C SER A 132 -8.82 12.87 -14.23
N VAL A 133 -9.19 12.15 -13.18
CA VAL A 133 -8.65 10.81 -12.94
C VAL A 133 -9.05 9.90 -14.10
N TRP A 134 -8.11 9.16 -14.67
CA TRP A 134 -8.37 8.17 -15.73
C TRP A 134 -7.98 6.75 -15.33
N ARG A 135 -7.22 6.58 -14.25
CA ARG A 135 -6.85 5.27 -13.71
C ARG A 135 -6.74 5.27 -12.20
N ILE A 136 -7.28 4.22 -11.60
CA ILE A 136 -6.97 3.81 -10.24
C ILE A 136 -6.24 2.47 -10.31
N TRP A 137 -5.16 2.33 -9.56
CA TRP A 137 -4.42 1.08 -9.49
C TRP A 137 -3.89 0.81 -8.09
N LEU A 138 -3.53 -0.44 -7.84
CA LEU A 138 -2.86 -0.88 -6.63
C LEU A 138 -2.08 -2.15 -6.91
N HIS A 139 -1.32 -2.58 -5.91
CA HIS A 139 -0.68 -3.88 -5.93
C HIS A 139 -0.96 -4.65 -4.65
N THR A 140 -0.99 -5.98 -4.78
CA THR A 140 -1.13 -6.93 -3.68
C THR A 140 -0.18 -8.10 -3.91
N SER A 141 0.25 -8.78 -2.86
CA SER A 141 1.14 -9.93 -2.98
C SER A 141 0.56 -11.20 -2.38
N THR A 142 1.19 -12.34 -2.70
CA THR A 142 0.87 -13.63 -2.10
C THR A 142 1.10 -13.69 -0.58
N LEU A 143 1.71 -12.66 0.01
CA LEU A 143 1.88 -12.52 1.46
C LEU A 143 0.77 -11.70 2.13
N ASP A 144 -0.02 -10.97 1.35
CA ASP A 144 -1.16 -10.22 1.88
C ASP A 144 -2.28 -11.17 2.33
N HIS A 145 -3.35 -10.58 2.87
CA HIS A 145 -4.54 -11.33 3.23
C HIS A 145 -5.02 -12.20 2.04
N PRO A 146 -5.31 -13.50 2.22
CA PRO A 146 -5.61 -14.43 1.12
C PRO A 146 -6.82 -14.04 0.25
N ASN A 147 -7.74 -13.26 0.82
CA ASN A 147 -8.89 -12.70 0.09
C ASN A 147 -8.63 -11.37 -0.63
N ALA A 148 -7.43 -10.78 -0.56
CA ALA A 148 -7.15 -9.43 -1.10
C ALA A 148 -7.38 -9.37 -2.61
N LEU A 149 -6.63 -10.16 -3.39
CA LEU A 149 -6.75 -10.22 -4.86
C LEU A 149 -8.20 -10.50 -5.29
N ALA A 150 -8.82 -11.53 -4.70
CA ALA A 150 -10.20 -11.89 -5.00
C ALA A 150 -11.21 -10.80 -4.61
N ASN A 151 -10.91 -9.93 -3.65
CA ASN A 151 -11.76 -8.77 -3.35
C ASN A 151 -11.65 -7.73 -4.46
N TYR A 152 -10.44 -7.37 -4.89
CA TYR A 152 -10.21 -6.42 -5.98
C TYR A 152 -10.90 -6.86 -7.28
N GLU A 153 -10.68 -8.10 -7.70
CA GLU A 153 -11.28 -8.64 -8.93
C GLU A 153 -12.81 -8.65 -8.90
N ARG A 154 -13.40 -9.02 -7.75
CA ARG A 154 -14.86 -8.98 -7.60
C ARG A 154 -15.40 -7.56 -7.71
N ARG A 155 -14.64 -6.54 -7.29
CA ARG A 155 -14.99 -5.11 -7.41
C ARG A 155 -14.69 -4.52 -8.79
N GLY A 156 -14.16 -5.30 -9.74
CA GLY A 156 -14.00 -4.89 -11.13
C GLY A 156 -12.58 -4.48 -11.52
N PHE A 157 -11.61 -4.56 -10.59
CA PHE A 157 -10.21 -4.42 -10.96
C PHE A 157 -9.77 -5.58 -11.85
N ARG A 158 -8.85 -5.31 -12.77
CA ARG A 158 -8.22 -6.33 -13.63
C ARG A 158 -6.70 -6.35 -13.43
N PRO A 159 -6.05 -7.52 -13.39
CA PRO A 159 -4.60 -7.58 -13.37
C PRO A 159 -4.03 -7.02 -14.67
N PHE A 160 -2.97 -6.22 -14.57
CA PHE A 160 -2.25 -5.68 -15.73
C PHE A 160 -0.75 -5.96 -15.68
N ARG A 161 -0.22 -6.36 -14.51
CA ARG A 161 1.19 -6.73 -14.34
C ARG A 161 1.36 -7.70 -13.18
N THR A 162 2.33 -8.61 -13.31
CA THR A 162 2.79 -9.48 -12.22
C THR A 162 4.31 -9.39 -12.10
N ARG A 163 4.84 -9.43 -10.88
CA ARG A 163 6.27 -9.48 -10.58
C ARG A 163 6.54 -10.59 -9.57
N VAL A 164 7.67 -11.27 -9.76
CA VAL A 164 8.19 -12.25 -8.81
C VAL A 164 9.30 -11.59 -8.00
N LYS A 165 9.17 -11.58 -6.67
CA LYS A 165 10.19 -11.11 -5.73
C LYS A 165 10.80 -12.32 -5.03
N GLN A 166 12.13 -12.40 -5.08
CA GLN A 166 12.88 -13.34 -4.26
C GLN A 166 13.08 -12.73 -2.87
N ARG A 167 12.61 -13.40 -1.82
CA ARG A 167 12.99 -13.04 -0.46
C ARG A 167 14.28 -13.75 -0.10
N GLU A 168 15.32 -13.00 0.25
CA GLU A 168 16.49 -13.54 0.95
C GLU A 168 16.01 -14.24 2.22
N ASP A 169 16.30 -15.53 2.33
CA ASP A 169 15.97 -16.32 3.50
C ASP A 169 16.90 -15.90 4.65
N ARG A 170 16.46 -14.97 5.50
CA ARG A 170 17.21 -14.54 6.69
C ARG A 170 17.47 -15.69 7.70
N ARG A 171 17.03 -16.93 7.41
CA ARG A 171 17.20 -18.10 8.27
C ARG A 171 18.48 -18.90 8.03
N CYS A 172 19.33 -18.57 7.07
CA CYS A 172 20.68 -19.17 6.99
C CYS A 172 21.75 -18.18 7.45
N ARG A 173 21.79 -17.90 8.75
CA ARG A 173 23.06 -17.70 9.43
C ARG A 173 23.44 -19.06 9.99
N THR A 174 24.20 -19.85 9.22
CA THR A 174 24.86 -21.03 9.78
C THR A 174 25.83 -20.54 10.84
N TRP A 175 25.54 -20.87 12.10
CA TRP A 175 26.49 -20.74 13.19
C TRP A 175 27.53 -21.84 13.01
N ASP A 176 28.78 -21.46 12.71
CA ASP A 176 29.92 -22.36 12.85
C ASP A 176 30.48 -22.20 14.28
N GLU A 177 30.26 -23.22 15.12
CA GLU A 177 30.74 -23.24 16.52
C GLU A 177 32.27 -23.23 16.62
N SER A 178 33.01 -23.46 15.53
CA SER A 178 34.47 -23.52 15.54
C SER A 178 35.18 -22.16 15.41
N ALA A 179 34.47 -21.10 15.00
CA ALA A 179 35.10 -19.82 14.62
C ALA A 179 34.98 -18.69 15.67
N GLY A 180 34.07 -18.79 16.66
CA GLY A 180 33.91 -17.78 17.71
C GLY A 180 33.60 -16.34 17.24
N LEU A 181 33.39 -16.13 15.93
CA LEU A 181 33.10 -14.86 15.26
C LEU A 181 32.24 -15.13 14.01
N PRO A 182 31.39 -14.18 13.58
CA PRO A 182 30.67 -14.31 12.33
C PRO A 182 31.66 -14.37 11.15
N VAL A 183 31.61 -15.44 10.36
CA VAL A 183 32.33 -15.54 9.09
C VAL A 183 31.50 -14.81 8.04
N PHE A 184 32.06 -13.74 7.47
CA PHE A 184 31.52 -13.10 6.28
C PHE A 184 32.10 -13.83 5.07
N ASP A 185 31.23 -14.37 4.20
CA ASP A 185 31.66 -14.85 2.89
C ASP A 185 32.17 -13.64 2.09
N SER A 186 33.46 -13.65 1.77
CA SER A 186 34.16 -12.52 1.12
C SER A 186 34.08 -12.60 -0.42
N GLY A 187 33.04 -13.25 -0.93
CA GLY A 187 32.82 -13.48 -2.35
C GLY A 187 31.76 -12.60 -3.05
N ASP A 188 31.16 -11.60 -2.39
CA ASP A 188 30.02 -10.86 -2.95
C ASP A 188 30.30 -9.36 -3.16
N PRO A 189 30.68 -8.93 -4.39
CA PRO A 189 30.92 -7.53 -4.70
C PRO A 189 29.63 -6.84 -5.19
N THR A 190 28.58 -6.76 -4.37
CA THR A 190 27.43 -5.87 -4.66
C THR A 190 26.78 -5.33 -3.39
N PHE A 191 27.49 -4.45 -2.68
CA PHE A 191 26.96 -3.68 -1.54
C PHE A 191 26.66 -2.21 -1.90
N ALA A 192 26.31 -1.91 -3.16
CA ALA A 192 26.09 -0.52 -3.62
C ALA A 192 24.75 -0.25 -4.35
N GLU A 193 23.80 -1.21 -4.43
CA GLU A 193 22.52 -1.00 -5.14
C GLU A 193 21.30 -1.37 -4.28
N ARG A 194 21.18 -0.78 -3.08
CA ARG A 194 19.96 -0.84 -2.25
C ARG A 194 19.55 0.54 -1.74
N ALA A 195 19.53 1.50 -2.66
CA ALA A 195 18.84 2.78 -2.51
C ALA A 195 18.13 3.09 -3.85
N ASP A 196 16.91 3.59 -3.75
CA ASP A 196 16.24 4.39 -4.78
C ASP A 196 15.79 3.70 -6.08
N GLU A 197 14.58 3.14 -6.05
CA GLU A 197 13.67 3.19 -7.22
C GLU A 197 12.53 4.21 -7.04
N HIS A 198 12.72 5.24 -6.20
CA HIS A 198 12.06 6.53 -6.40
C HIS A 198 13.01 7.44 -7.16
N LYS A 199 12.85 7.48 -8.49
CA LYS A 199 13.58 8.43 -9.33
C LYS A 199 13.23 9.85 -8.87
N ALA A 200 14.24 10.52 -8.34
CA ALA A 200 14.30 11.96 -8.19
C ALA A 200 13.94 12.67 -9.51
N PHE A 201 12.91 13.51 -9.51
CA PHE A 201 12.81 14.61 -10.46
C PHE A 201 13.64 15.76 -9.92
N ARG A 202 14.79 16.01 -10.54
CA ARG A 202 15.58 17.22 -10.33
C ARG A 202 14.90 18.35 -11.10
N VAL A 203 14.26 19.29 -10.40
CA VAL A 203 13.86 20.57 -10.98
C VAL A 203 15.15 21.34 -11.27
N LEU A 204 15.39 21.64 -12.55
CA LEU A 204 16.41 22.62 -12.94
C LEU A 204 15.87 24.02 -12.64
N PRO A 205 16.69 24.97 -12.15
CA PRO A 205 16.27 26.36 -12.06
C PRO A 205 16.07 26.94 -13.46
N ASP A 206 14.98 27.68 -13.64
CA ASP A 206 14.74 28.51 -14.81
C ASP A 206 15.73 29.69 -14.80
N ASP A 207 16.64 29.71 -15.78
CA ASP A 207 17.38 30.92 -16.15
C ASP A 207 16.58 31.67 -17.22
N LEU A 208 15.91 32.76 -16.82
CA LEU A 208 15.69 33.98 -17.63
C LEU A 208 15.42 35.19 -16.71
#